data_AF-A7H0X3-F1
#
_entry.id   AF-A7H0X3-F1
#
_cell.length_a   1.000
_cell.length_b   1.000
_cell.length_c   1.000
_cell.angle_alpha   90.00
_cell.angle_beta   90.00
_cell.angle_gamma   90.00
#
_symmetry.space_group_name_H-M   'P 1'
#
loop_
_entity.id
_entity.type
_entity.pdbx_description
1 polymer ?
#
loop_
_entity_poly.entity_id
_entity_poly.type
_entity_poly.pdbx_seq_one_letter_code
_entity_poly.pdbx_strand_id
1 'polypeptide(L)'
;MQSFVDGKVIQYHLRGEEGHWWDIKEPCWAWDASDYRVKPEAELTHNFKTGDEVILKYSCKGGALTQNDICKVKDVDNDSLQLDISDFPYCPNDFVKVDDVLWYWEYQHKNGLWCITSCRLTKEGIIKHLSEYRAINLIPLYALGARLPENEAKDD
;
A
#
# COMPACT_ATOMS: atom_id res chain seq x y z
N MET A 1 -35.15 -9.11 1.98
CA MET A 1 -33.68 -9.23 1.94
C MET A 1 -33.10 -8.61 3.20
N GLN A 2 -32.78 -9.43 4.20
CA GLN A 2 -32.28 -8.96 5.51
C GLN A 2 -30.96 -8.18 5.35
N SER A 3 -30.08 -8.60 4.44
CA SER A 3 -28.81 -7.92 4.17
C SER A 3 -28.93 -6.46 3.72
N PHE A 4 -30.03 -6.08 3.03
CA PHE A 4 -30.29 -4.68 2.64
C PHE A 4 -30.70 -3.86 3.87
N VAL A 5 -31.51 -4.46 4.74
CA VAL A 5 -31.92 -3.88 6.03
C VAL A 5 -30.70 -3.72 6.96
N ASP A 6 -29.74 -4.63 6.86
CA ASP A 6 -28.47 -4.60 7.60
C ASP A 6 -27.43 -3.62 6.99
N GLY A 7 -27.81 -2.83 5.97
CA GLY A 7 -26.95 -1.80 5.36
C GLY A 7 -25.88 -2.33 4.40
N LYS A 8 -25.91 -3.61 4.02
CA LYS A 8 -24.94 -4.18 3.06
C LYS A 8 -25.32 -3.78 1.63
N VAL A 9 -24.32 -3.47 0.82
CA VAL A 9 -24.52 -3.22 -0.62
C VAL A 9 -24.90 -4.53 -1.30
N ILE A 10 -26.02 -4.52 -2.01
CA ILE A 10 -26.51 -5.66 -2.80
C ILE A 10 -26.31 -5.35 -4.27
N GLN A 11 -25.87 -6.35 -5.02
CA GLN A 11 -25.77 -6.31 -6.47
C GLN A 11 -26.84 -7.17 -7.12
N TYR A 12 -27.33 -6.75 -8.28
CA TYR A 12 -28.19 -7.57 -9.14
C TYR A 12 -27.56 -7.80 -10.51
N HIS A 13 -27.98 -8.89 -11.13
CA HIS A 13 -27.58 -9.32 -12.46
C HIS A 13 -28.84 -9.72 -13.23
N LEU A 14 -29.05 -9.16 -14.42
CA LEU A 14 -30.19 -9.54 -15.27
C LEU A 14 -29.91 -10.87 -15.94
N ARG A 15 -30.81 -11.84 -15.75
CA ARG A 15 -30.69 -13.16 -16.39
C ARG A 15 -30.80 -12.98 -17.91
N GLY A 16 -29.72 -13.30 -18.61
CA GLY A 16 -29.62 -13.16 -20.07
C GLY A 16 -28.68 -12.04 -20.53
N GLU A 17 -28.18 -11.20 -19.62
CA GLU A 17 -26.99 -10.38 -19.86
C GLU A 17 -25.75 -11.13 -19.36
N GLU A 18 -24.58 -10.95 -19.95
CA GLU A 18 -23.34 -11.60 -19.47
C GLU A 18 -22.46 -10.63 -18.68
N GLY A 19 -21.94 -11.10 -17.55
CA GLY A 19 -20.75 -10.55 -16.88
C GLY A 19 -20.94 -9.35 -15.95
N HIS A 20 -22.04 -8.60 -16.05
CA HIS A 20 -22.21 -7.37 -15.27
C HIS A 20 -23.12 -7.51 -14.06
N TRP A 21 -22.68 -6.93 -12.94
CA TRP A 21 -23.39 -6.82 -11.66
C TRP A 21 -23.56 -5.35 -11.31
N TRP A 22 -24.77 -4.95 -10.94
CA TRP A 22 -25.15 -3.56 -10.71
C TRP A 22 -25.51 -3.33 -9.25
N ASP A 23 -25.00 -2.25 -8.64
CA ASP A 23 -25.30 -1.90 -7.25
C ASP A 23 -26.75 -1.40 -7.10
N ILE A 24 -27.49 -1.98 -6.14
CA ILE A 24 -28.87 -1.61 -5.82
C ILE A 24 -28.88 -0.36 -4.94
N LYS A 25 -29.48 0.72 -5.44
CA LYS A 25 -29.64 1.97 -4.69
C LYS A 25 -30.96 2.03 -3.92
N GLU A 26 -32.00 1.39 -4.46
CA GLU A 26 -33.35 1.35 -3.88
C GLU A 26 -33.93 -0.06 -4.06
N PRO A 27 -34.76 -0.57 -3.13
CA PRO A 27 -35.24 -1.94 -3.15
C PRO A 27 -36.28 -2.18 -4.26
N CYS A 28 -35.81 -2.52 -5.46
CA CYS A 28 -36.63 -2.93 -6.61
C CYS A 28 -36.39 -4.42 -6.96
N TRP A 29 -36.99 -5.31 -6.19
CA TRP A 29 -36.76 -6.75 -6.32
C TRP A 29 -37.55 -7.36 -7.50
N ALA A 30 -36.89 -7.56 -8.63
CA ALA A 30 -37.37 -8.35 -9.77
C ALA A 30 -36.78 -9.78 -9.72
N TRP A 31 -37.30 -10.63 -8.83
CA TRP A 31 -36.81 -12.00 -8.61
C TRP A 31 -36.95 -12.92 -9.84
N ASP A 32 -37.94 -12.64 -10.69
CA ASP A 32 -38.21 -13.45 -11.89
C ASP A 32 -37.20 -13.18 -13.01
N ALA A 33 -36.59 -11.99 -13.01
CA ALA A 33 -35.72 -11.52 -14.09
C ALA A 33 -34.25 -11.33 -13.67
N SER A 34 -33.94 -11.36 -12.37
CA SER A 34 -32.60 -11.02 -11.88
C SER A 34 -32.10 -11.99 -10.81
N ASP A 35 -30.79 -12.24 -10.85
CA ASP A 35 -30.06 -12.84 -9.74
C ASP A 35 -29.50 -11.74 -8.83
N TYR A 36 -29.30 -12.07 -7.56
CA TYR A 36 -28.86 -11.12 -6.55
C TYR A 36 -27.76 -11.72 -5.70
N ARG A 37 -26.81 -10.88 -5.29
CA ARG A 37 -25.78 -11.22 -4.30
C ARG A 37 -25.49 -10.03 -3.42
N VAL A 38 -25.01 -10.28 -2.21
CA VAL A 38 -24.30 -9.24 -1.46
C VAL A 38 -23.03 -8.93 -2.24
N LYS A 39 -22.72 -7.64 -2.46
CA LYS A 39 -21.47 -7.23 -3.11
C LYS A 39 -20.33 -7.98 -2.41
N PRO A 40 -19.56 -8.81 -3.13
CA PRO A 40 -18.41 -9.48 -2.53
C PRO A 40 -17.55 -8.41 -1.85
N GLU A 41 -17.11 -8.65 -0.62
CA GLU A 41 -16.06 -7.83 -0.02
C GLU A 41 -14.89 -7.91 -1.00
N ALA A 42 -14.58 -6.78 -1.63
CA ALA A 42 -13.45 -6.74 -2.55
C ALA A 42 -12.21 -7.07 -1.71
N GLU A 43 -11.48 -8.10 -2.11
CA GLU A 43 -10.13 -8.28 -1.59
C GLU A 43 -9.37 -7.03 -1.98
N LEU A 44 -8.82 -6.33 -0.99
CA LEU A 44 -7.99 -5.17 -1.24
C LEU A 44 -6.91 -5.59 -2.24
N THR A 45 -6.80 -4.87 -3.35
CA THR A 45 -5.76 -5.13 -4.34
C THR A 45 -4.37 -4.76 -3.81
N HIS A 46 -4.31 -4.17 -2.61
CA HIS A 46 -3.11 -3.71 -1.93
C HIS A 46 -3.17 -3.86 -0.40
N ASN A 47 -2.00 -3.84 0.24
CA ASN A 47 -1.86 -4.06 1.69
C ASN A 47 -1.57 -2.78 2.48
N PHE A 48 -1.93 -1.60 1.96
CA PHE A 48 -1.76 -0.31 2.64
C PHE A 48 -2.76 -0.11 3.78
N LYS A 49 -2.35 0.65 4.79
CA LYS A 49 -3.15 1.06 5.95
C LYS A 49 -2.94 2.54 6.23
N THR A 50 -3.93 3.19 6.83
CA THR A 50 -3.78 4.56 7.34
C THR A 50 -2.58 4.67 8.26
N GLY A 51 -1.75 5.69 8.02
CA GLY A 51 -0.50 5.94 8.73
C GLY A 51 0.73 5.31 8.10
N ASP A 52 0.59 4.43 7.10
CA ASP A 52 1.73 3.90 6.35
C ASP A 52 2.48 5.04 5.64
N GLU A 53 3.81 4.98 5.67
CA GLU A 53 4.69 5.86 4.89
C GLU A 53 4.99 5.21 3.55
N VAL A 54 4.71 5.92 2.46
CA VAL A 54 4.81 5.43 1.08
C VAL A 54 5.61 6.39 0.21
N ILE A 55 6.20 5.84 -0.85
CA ILE A 55 6.92 6.58 -1.88
C ILE A 55 6.48 6.08 -3.25
N LEU A 56 6.61 6.93 -4.28
CA LEU A 56 6.36 6.53 -5.65
C LEU A 56 7.41 5.51 -6.12
N LYS A 57 6.94 4.40 -6.72
CA LYS A 57 7.82 3.37 -7.31
C LYS A 57 8.78 3.96 -8.33
N TYR A 58 8.31 4.87 -9.18
CA TYR A 58 9.15 5.55 -10.19
C TYR A 58 10.34 6.32 -9.60
N SER A 59 10.22 6.81 -8.36
CA SER A 59 11.30 7.55 -7.68
C SER A 59 12.39 6.62 -7.11
N CYS A 60 12.14 5.30 -7.06
CA CYS A 60 13.05 4.29 -6.52
C CYS A 60 14.15 3.86 -7.51
N LYS A 61 14.80 4.84 -8.16
CA LYS A 61 15.88 4.62 -9.16
C LYS A 61 17.28 4.85 -8.61
N GLY A 62 17.40 5.03 -7.29
CA GLY A 62 18.65 5.35 -6.59
C GLY A 62 19.06 6.83 -6.66
N GLY A 63 18.16 7.72 -7.09
CA GLY A 63 18.33 9.16 -6.99
C GLY A 63 18.01 9.67 -5.58
N ALA A 64 18.54 10.84 -5.21
CA ALA A 64 18.29 11.43 -3.91
C ALA A 64 16.80 11.70 -3.69
N LEU A 65 16.31 11.36 -2.50
CA LEU A 65 14.95 11.62 -2.05
C LEU A 65 14.96 12.56 -0.85
N THR A 66 13.93 13.36 -0.73
CA THR A 66 13.68 14.31 0.35
C THR A 66 12.48 13.87 1.17
N GLN A 67 12.24 14.52 2.31
CA GLN A 67 11.03 14.25 3.10
C GLN A 67 9.73 14.49 2.32
N ASN A 68 9.75 15.39 1.32
CA ASN A 68 8.56 15.67 0.51
C ASN A 68 8.23 14.53 -0.46
N ASP A 69 9.17 13.62 -0.73
CA ASP A 69 8.94 12.44 -1.57
C ASP A 69 8.26 11.30 -0.78
N ILE A 70 8.17 11.44 0.55
CA ILE A 70 7.58 10.46 1.47
C ILE A 70 6.22 10.98 1.91
N CYS A 71 5.18 10.25 1.52
CA CYS A 71 3.80 10.61 1.83
C CYS A 71 3.26 9.68 2.92
N LYS A 72 2.29 10.16 3.70
CA LYS A 72 1.53 9.32 4.64
C LYS A 72 0.16 9.01 4.08
N VAL A 73 -0.23 7.75 4.20
CA VAL A 73 -1.59 7.31 3.86
C VAL A 73 -2.55 7.88 4.90
N LYS A 74 -3.46 8.73 4.46
CA LYS A 74 -4.52 9.35 5.27
C LYS A 74 -5.76 8.47 5.33
N ASP A 75 -6.15 7.89 4.19
CA ASP A 75 -7.28 6.98 4.08
C ASP A 75 -7.04 5.94 2.98
N VAL A 76 -7.74 4.81 3.08
CA VAL A 76 -7.59 3.66 2.18
C VAL A 76 -8.97 3.21 1.71
N ASP A 77 -9.15 3.21 0.39
CA ASP A 77 -10.27 2.56 -0.30
C ASP A 77 -9.76 1.34 -1.09
N ASN A 78 -10.66 0.54 -1.66
CA ASN A 78 -10.30 -0.71 -2.34
C ASN A 78 -9.35 -0.54 -3.54
N ASP A 79 -9.50 0.58 -4.26
CA ASP A 79 -8.77 0.87 -5.49
C ASP A 79 -8.02 2.21 -5.42
N SER A 80 -7.99 2.87 -4.25
CA SER A 80 -7.35 4.18 -4.13
C SER A 80 -6.77 4.48 -2.75
N LEU A 81 -5.70 5.26 -2.74
CA LEU A 81 -5.08 5.82 -1.54
C LEU A 81 -5.34 7.32 -1.46
N GLN A 82 -5.77 7.81 -0.30
CA GLN A 82 -5.72 9.23 0.01
C GLN A 82 -4.45 9.51 0.80
N LEU A 83 -3.68 10.51 0.37
CA LEU A 83 -2.40 10.87 0.99
C LEU A 83 -2.53 12.18 1.80
N ASP A 84 -1.60 12.41 2.72
CA ASP A 84 -1.53 13.66 3.50
C ASP A 84 -1.13 14.88 2.68
N ILE A 85 -0.56 14.67 1.50
CA ILE A 85 -0.12 15.72 0.58
C ILE A 85 -1.24 16.29 -0.31
N SER A 86 -2.35 15.59 -0.46
CA SER A 86 -3.39 15.93 -1.43
C SER A 86 -4.70 15.24 -1.10
N ASP A 87 -5.82 15.96 -1.27
CA ASP A 87 -7.15 15.38 -1.08
C ASP A 87 -7.62 14.55 -2.30
N PHE A 88 -6.84 14.49 -3.38
CA PHE A 88 -7.14 13.64 -4.53
C PHE A 88 -6.73 12.18 -4.28
N PRO A 89 -7.54 11.19 -4.73
CA PRO A 89 -7.18 9.79 -4.63
C PRO A 89 -6.07 9.42 -5.63
N TYR A 90 -5.18 8.51 -5.21
CA TYR A 90 -4.08 7.99 -6.00
C TYR A 90 -4.23 6.49 -6.26
N CYS A 91 -3.66 6.02 -7.37
CA CYS A 91 -3.59 4.60 -7.68
C CYS A 91 -2.61 3.90 -6.70
N PRO A 92 -3.04 2.89 -5.92
CA PRO A 92 -2.20 2.20 -4.95
C PRO A 92 -0.98 1.52 -5.59
N ASN A 93 -1.10 1.05 -6.83
CA ASN A 93 -0.04 0.34 -7.54
C ASN A 93 1.19 1.20 -7.86
N ASP A 94 1.03 2.52 -7.88
CA ASP A 94 2.13 3.46 -8.15
C ASP A 94 3.05 3.64 -6.92
N PHE A 95 2.64 3.12 -5.77
CA PHE A 95 3.29 3.33 -4.49
C PHE A 95 3.87 2.04 -3.92
N VAL A 96 4.86 2.20 -3.05
CA VAL A 96 5.47 1.15 -2.24
C VAL A 96 5.74 1.71 -0.85
N LYS A 97 5.66 0.87 0.18
CA LYS A 97 5.96 1.31 1.54
C LYS A 97 7.45 1.62 1.67
N VAL A 98 7.78 2.63 2.46
CA VAL A 98 9.16 3.01 2.77
C VAL A 98 9.94 1.83 3.36
N ASP A 99 9.29 1.00 4.17
CA ASP A 99 9.93 -0.12 4.85
C ASP A 99 10.26 -1.30 3.89
N ASP A 100 9.56 -1.39 2.76
CA ASP A 100 9.64 -2.51 1.80
C ASP A 100 10.66 -2.27 0.67
N VAL A 101 11.15 -1.03 0.52
CA VAL A 101 12.21 -0.69 -0.44
C VAL A 101 13.61 -0.82 0.14
N LEU A 102 14.60 -0.89 -0.74
CA LEU A 102 16.00 -1.02 -0.37
C LEU A 102 16.62 0.37 -0.10
N TRP A 103 17.09 0.58 1.13
CA TRP A 103 17.79 1.80 1.57
C TRP A 103 19.21 1.53 2.03
N TYR A 104 20.08 2.53 1.91
CA TYR A 104 21.22 2.61 2.83
C TYR A 104 20.72 3.06 4.20
N TRP A 105 21.30 2.51 5.26
CA TRP A 105 20.87 2.79 6.62
C TRP A 105 22.00 3.40 7.42
N GLU A 106 21.67 4.45 8.17
CA GLU A 106 22.46 4.92 9.28
C GLU A 106 22.00 4.19 10.55
N TYR A 107 22.97 3.73 11.34
CA TYR A 107 22.70 3.06 12.61
C TYR A 107 23.78 3.39 13.64
N GLN A 108 23.43 3.30 14.92
CA GLN A 108 24.35 3.56 16.02
C GLN A 108 24.66 2.29 16.80
N HIS A 109 25.94 2.02 17.01
CA HIS A 109 26.37 0.96 17.93
C HIS A 109 26.19 1.39 19.39
N LYS A 110 26.17 0.42 20.32
CA LYS A 110 26.08 0.69 21.77
C LYS A 110 27.20 1.57 22.33
N ASN A 111 28.35 1.60 21.67
CA ASN A 111 29.48 2.46 22.04
C ASN A 111 29.31 3.92 21.55
N GLY A 112 28.20 4.24 20.90
CA GLY A 112 27.88 5.58 20.39
C GLY A 112 28.38 5.88 18.98
N LEU A 113 29.16 4.98 18.36
CA LEU A 113 29.64 5.17 16.99
C LEU A 113 28.50 5.03 15.98
N TRP A 114 28.43 6.01 15.07
CA TRP A 114 27.51 6.00 13.93
C TRP A 114 28.17 5.33 12.74
N CYS A 115 27.42 4.46 12.07
CA CYS A 115 27.85 3.70 10.91
C CYS A 115 26.78 3.75 9.82
N ILE A 116 27.22 3.48 8.59
CA ILE A 116 26.35 3.36 7.42
C ILE A 116 26.52 1.96 6.83
N THR A 117 25.44 1.38 6.33
CA THR A 117 25.52 0.08 5.64
C THR A 117 26.31 0.18 4.33
N SER A 118 27.05 -0.87 3.97
CA SER A 118 27.78 -0.93 2.68
C SER A 118 26.88 -1.32 1.50
N CYS A 119 25.68 -1.84 1.78
CA CYS A 119 24.67 -2.21 0.79
C CYS A 119 23.29 -1.65 1.16
N ARG A 120 22.36 -1.71 0.21
CA ARG A 120 20.97 -1.36 0.46
C ARG A 120 20.20 -2.57 0.99
N LEU A 121 19.34 -2.36 1.98
CA LEU A 121 18.54 -3.38 2.64
C LEU A 121 17.12 -2.86 2.88
N THR A 122 16.13 -3.74 2.95
CA THR A 122 14.81 -3.40 3.50
C THR A 122 14.92 -3.21 5.01
N LYS A 123 13.89 -2.62 5.64
CA LYS A 123 13.89 -2.47 7.11
C LYS A 123 13.97 -3.80 7.83
N GLU A 124 13.23 -4.80 7.36
CA GLU A 124 13.31 -6.17 7.88
C GLU A 124 14.73 -6.73 7.71
N GLY A 125 15.32 -6.53 6.53
CA GLY A 125 16.66 -7.02 6.20
C GLY A 125 17.73 -6.44 7.12
N ILE A 126 17.71 -5.14 7.40
CA ILE A 126 18.68 -4.51 8.29
C ILE A 126 18.47 -4.87 9.77
N ILE A 127 17.22 -5.02 10.21
CA ILE A 127 16.92 -5.51 11.57
C ILE A 127 17.49 -6.91 11.76
N LYS A 128 17.32 -7.79 10.77
CA LYS A 128 17.89 -9.14 10.79
C LYS A 128 19.42 -9.10 10.79
N HIS A 129 20.02 -8.27 9.94
CA HIS A 129 21.47 -8.11 9.82
C HIS A 129 22.11 -7.57 11.11
N LEU A 130 21.45 -6.64 11.81
CA LEU A 130 21.95 -6.01 13.03
C LEU A 130 21.47 -6.65 14.33
N SER A 131 20.66 -7.71 14.25
CA SER A 131 20.08 -8.39 15.42
C SER A 131 21.14 -8.81 16.46
N GLU A 132 22.30 -9.28 16.00
CA GLU A 132 23.42 -9.71 16.85
C GLU A 132 24.24 -8.54 17.42
N TYR A 133 24.26 -7.40 16.74
CA TYR A 133 25.11 -6.25 17.04
C TYR A 133 24.50 -5.26 18.04
N ARG A 134 23.26 -5.53 18.47
CA ARG A 134 22.47 -4.70 19.40
C ARG A 134 22.50 -3.21 19.02
N ALA A 135 22.43 -2.92 17.72
CA ALA A 135 22.39 -1.56 17.21
C ALA A 135 21.11 -0.85 17.70
N ILE A 136 21.22 0.47 17.84
CA ILE A 136 20.13 1.37 18.20
C ILE A 136 20.03 2.47 17.13
N ASN A 137 18.89 3.16 17.07
CA ASN A 137 18.67 4.29 16.15
C ASN A 137 18.92 3.92 14.68
N LEU A 138 17.95 3.23 14.09
CA LEU A 138 18.01 2.80 12.70
C LEU A 138 17.23 3.78 11.81
N ILE A 139 17.91 4.46 10.89
CA ILE A 139 17.32 5.51 10.06
C ILE A 139 17.73 5.29 8.59
N PRO A 140 16.79 5.30 7.63
CA PRO A 140 17.13 5.22 6.20
C PRO A 140 17.75 6.54 5.72
N LEU A 141 18.75 6.45 4.85
CA LEU A 141 19.44 7.60 4.25
C LEU A 141 18.77 8.01 2.93
N TYR A 142 17.71 8.82 3.04
CA TYR A 142 16.92 9.27 1.89
C TYR A 142 17.76 9.99 0.81
N ALA A 143 18.78 10.74 1.21
CA ALA A 143 19.67 11.45 0.30
C ALA A 143 20.47 10.53 -0.65
N LEU A 144 20.61 9.24 -0.33
CA LEU A 144 21.28 8.24 -1.17
C LEU A 144 20.31 7.39 -2.02
N GLY A 145 19.02 7.67 -1.92
CA GLY A 145 17.97 7.08 -2.75
C GLY A 145 17.62 5.63 -2.45
N ALA A 146 16.36 5.29 -2.73
CA ALA A 146 15.84 3.94 -2.66
C ALA A 146 16.00 3.18 -3.97
N ARG A 147 15.95 1.84 -3.88
CA ARG A 147 15.70 0.95 -5.02
C ARG A 147 14.58 -0.02 -4.70
N LEU A 148 13.80 -0.39 -5.71
CA LEU A 148 12.87 -1.50 -5.60
C LEU A 148 13.65 -2.83 -5.43
N PRO A 149 13.14 -3.78 -4.64
CA PRO A 149 13.62 -5.16 -4.66
C PRO A 149 13.47 -5.78 -6.05
N GLU A 150 14.31 -6.74 -6.42
CA GLU A 150 14.29 -7.37 -7.76
C GLU A 150 12.94 -8.01 -8.15
N ASN A 151 12.15 -8.43 -7.16
CA ASN A 151 10.84 -9.02 -7.38
C ASN A 151 9.78 -7.98 -7.80
N GLU A 152 9.95 -6.72 -7.39
CA GLU A 152 9.06 -5.60 -7.71
C GLU A 152 9.53 -4.83 -8.96
N ALA A 153 10.76 -5.06 -9.43
CA ALA A 153 11.35 -4.37 -10.58
C ALA A 153 11.02 -5.01 -11.95
N LYS A 154 10.24 -6.09 -11.97
CA LYS A 154 9.92 -6.86 -13.19
C LYS A 154 8.61 -6.43 -13.88
N ASP A 155 7.83 -5.58 -13.22
CA ASP A 155 6.52 -5.12 -13.70
C ASP A 155 6.57 -3.70 -14.33
N ASP A 156 7.77 -3.14 -14.54
CA ASP A 156 8.03 -1.87 -15.23
C ASP A 156 8.44 -2.06 -16.72
#